data_AF-A0A2E7ZFM4-F1
#
_entry.id   AF-A0A2E7ZFM4-F1
#
_cell.length_a   1.000
_cell.length_b   1.000
_cell.length_c   1.000
_cell.angle_alpha   90.00
_cell.angle_beta   90.00
_cell.angle_gamma   90.00
#
_symmetry.space_group_name_H-M   'P 1'
#
loop_
_entity.id
_entity.type
_entity.pdbx_description
1 polymer ?
#
loop_
_entity_poly.entity_id
_entity_poly.type
_entity_poly.pdbx_seq_one_letter_code
_entity_poly.pdbx_strand_id
1 'polypeptide(L)'
;MNSLLQQRLRQYLVHSYLYYKLDESIIDDIDYDRICMELKELLKKYPDEDPPFRKLAEKSLGNEASGYTIRHYPPSIISASMHLLYQQNYLKQMSFPDFLGRFGAKVEKKSHG
;
A
#
# COMPACT_ATOMS: atom_id res chain seq x y z
N MET A 1 12.85 -17.04 1.12
CA MET A 1 12.03 -15.84 1.33
C MET A 1 10.60 -16.19 0.97
N ASN A 2 9.69 -16.10 1.92
CA ASN A 2 8.29 -16.46 1.76
C ASN A 2 7.59 -15.45 0.85
N SER A 3 7.20 -15.90 -0.34
CA SER A 3 6.54 -15.04 -1.35
C SER A 3 5.19 -14.51 -0.85
N LEU A 4 4.47 -15.29 -0.05
CA LEU A 4 3.15 -14.93 0.50
C LEU A 4 3.26 -13.86 1.59
N LEU A 5 4.22 -13.99 2.53
CA LEU A 5 4.47 -12.95 3.54
C LEU A 5 4.79 -11.60 2.87
N GLN A 6 5.68 -11.61 1.88
CA GLN A 6 6.04 -10.40 1.15
C GLN A 6 4.85 -9.83 0.37
N GLN A 7 3.99 -10.68 -0.19
CA GLN A 7 2.77 -10.27 -0.87
C GLN A 7 1.79 -9.59 0.10
N ARG A 8 1.51 -10.20 1.26
CA ARG A 8 0.60 -9.63 2.27
C ARG A 8 1.13 -8.33 2.87
N LEU A 9 2.44 -8.22 3.11
CA LEU A 9 3.08 -6.96 3.53
C LEU A 9 2.81 -5.84 2.53
N ARG A 10 3.00 -6.10 1.24
CA ARG A 10 2.73 -5.09 0.20
C ARG A 10 1.26 -4.72 0.13
N GLN A 11 0.36 -5.70 0.15
CA GLN A 11 -1.08 -5.44 0.08
C GLN A 11 -1.54 -4.58 1.27
N TYR A 12 -1.15 -4.96 2.48
CA TYR A 12 -1.45 -4.19 3.69
C TYR A 12 -1.02 -2.73 3.55
N LEU A 13 0.23 -2.47 3.14
CA LEU A 13 0.74 -1.10 3.00
C LEU A 13 0.08 -0.32 1.87
N VAL A 14 -0.19 -0.97 0.73
CA VAL A 14 -0.85 -0.34 -0.41
C VAL A 14 -2.26 0.10 -0.04
N HIS A 15 -3.06 -0.79 0.55
CA HIS A 15 -4.45 -0.47 0.92
C HIS A 15 -4.51 0.53 2.08
N SER A 16 -3.58 0.45 3.04
CA SER A 16 -3.47 1.47 4.10
C SER A 16 -3.14 2.86 3.52
N TYR A 17 -2.27 2.94 2.52
CA TYR A 17 -1.98 4.22 1.88
C TYR A 17 -3.20 4.79 1.15
N LEU A 18 -3.92 3.96 0.39
CA LEU A 18 -5.13 4.37 -0.31
C LEU A 18 -6.14 4.95 0.70
N TYR A 19 -6.46 4.20 1.75
CA TYR A 19 -7.47 4.59 2.72
C TYR A 19 -7.06 5.84 3.53
N TYR A 20 -5.88 5.83 4.17
CA TYR A 20 -5.52 6.90 5.11
C TYR A 20 -4.84 8.13 4.49
N LYS A 21 -4.29 8.01 3.27
CA LYS A 21 -3.60 9.14 2.63
C LYS A 21 -4.34 9.70 1.43
N LEU A 22 -5.08 8.85 0.71
CA LEU A 22 -5.82 9.29 -0.47
C LEU A 22 -7.33 9.40 -0.22
N ASP A 23 -7.83 8.95 0.94
CA ASP A 23 -9.27 8.85 1.23
C ASP A 23 -10.01 8.02 0.16
N GLU A 24 -9.34 6.97 -0.33
CA GLU A 24 -9.78 6.13 -1.44
C GLU A 24 -9.70 4.67 -1.06
N SER A 25 -10.59 3.84 -1.62
CA SER A 25 -10.50 2.39 -1.47
C SER A 25 -10.85 1.67 -2.77
N ILE A 26 -10.24 0.50 -2.92
CA ILE A 26 -10.44 -0.43 -4.05
C ILE A 26 -10.87 -1.83 -3.59
N ILE A 27 -10.89 -2.05 -2.26
CA ILE A 27 -11.42 -3.25 -1.60
C ILE A 27 -12.35 -2.81 -0.48
N ASP A 28 -13.21 -3.71 -0.03
CA ASP A 28 -14.04 -3.43 1.14
C ASP A 28 -13.27 -3.65 2.46
N ASP A 29 -13.87 -3.21 3.56
CA ASP A 29 -13.28 -3.32 4.90
C ASP A 29 -13.07 -4.80 5.31
N ILE A 30 -13.96 -5.69 4.88
CA ILE A 30 -13.90 -7.14 5.18
C ILE A 30 -12.63 -7.75 4.55
N ASP A 31 -12.35 -7.42 3.30
CA ASP A 31 -11.17 -7.86 2.58
C ASP A 31 -9.88 -7.29 3.20
N TYR A 32 -9.92 -6.03 3.65
CA TYR A 32 -8.79 -5.40 4.34
C TYR A 32 -8.50 -6.06 5.68
N ASP A 33 -9.54 -6.32 6.48
CA ASP A 33 -9.42 -7.02 7.77
C ASP A 33 -8.85 -8.43 7.58
N ARG A 34 -9.28 -9.14 6.53
CA ARG A 34 -8.72 -10.45 6.17
C ARG A 34 -7.24 -10.37 5.87
N ILE A 35 -6.79 -9.37 5.10
CA ILE A 35 -5.35 -9.15 4.82
C ILE A 35 -4.58 -8.91 6.13
N CYS A 36 -5.13 -8.10 7.04
CA CYS A 36 -4.50 -7.81 8.33
C CYS A 36 -4.37 -9.07 9.19
N MET A 37 -5.42 -9.89 9.27
CA MET A 37 -5.41 -11.15 10.01
C MET A 37 -4.39 -12.13 9.43
N GLU A 38 -4.41 -12.36 8.11
CA GLU A 38 -3.47 -13.26 7.45
C GLU A 38 -2.02 -12.80 7.63
N LEU A 39 -1.76 -11.50 7.53
CA LEU A 39 -0.43 -10.95 7.73
C LEU A 39 0.07 -11.17 9.18
N LYS A 40 -0.80 -10.98 10.19
CA LYS A 40 -0.46 -11.29 11.59
C LYS A 40 -0.07 -12.75 11.77
N GLU A 41 -0.81 -13.67 11.16
CA GLU A 41 -0.51 -15.10 11.24
C GLU A 41 0.78 -15.47 10.50
N LEU A 42 1.04 -14.86 9.34
CA LEU A 42 2.29 -15.07 8.60
C LEU A 42 3.51 -14.53 9.36
N LEU A 43 3.40 -13.37 10.01
CA LEU A 43 4.48 -12.79 10.82
C LEU A 43 4.84 -13.68 12.02
N LYS A 44 3.85 -14.32 12.65
CA LYS A 44 4.04 -15.32 13.71
C LYS A 44 4.65 -16.62 13.18
N LYS A 45 4.19 -17.08 12.01
CA LYS A 45 4.65 -18.34 11.39
C LYS A 45 6.09 -18.26 10.89
N TYR A 46 6.53 -17.08 10.48
CA TYR A 46 7.87 -16.85 9.94
C TYR A 46 8.59 -15.75 10.73
N PRO A 47 8.94 -15.97 12.02
CA PRO A 47 9.52 -14.93 12.88
C PRO A 47 10.92 -14.49 12.42
N ASP A 48 11.72 -15.41 11.86
CA ASP A 48 13.11 -15.15 11.48
C ASP A 48 13.28 -14.53 10.08
N GLU A 49 12.20 -14.41 9.31
CA GLU A 49 12.25 -13.79 7.98
C GLU A 49 12.13 -12.26 8.09
N ASP A 50 13.08 -11.51 7.52
CA ASP A 50 13.04 -10.03 7.45
C ASP A 50 12.86 -9.54 5.99
N PRO A 51 11.72 -9.81 5.32
CA PRO A 51 11.46 -9.27 4.00
C PRO A 51 11.28 -7.74 4.06
N PRO A 52 11.40 -7.05 2.91
CA PRO A 52 11.17 -5.62 2.84
C PRO A 52 9.84 -5.22 3.47
N PHE A 53 9.88 -4.11 4.21
CA PHE A 53 8.73 -3.48 4.89
C PHE A 53 8.16 -4.23 6.10
N ARG A 54 8.73 -5.37 6.51
CA ARG A 54 8.30 -6.10 7.72
C ARG A 54 8.21 -5.20 8.94
N LYS A 55 9.32 -4.55 9.29
CA LYS A 55 9.41 -3.67 10.47
C LYS A 55 8.40 -2.53 10.46
N LEU A 56 8.12 -1.99 9.27
CA LEU A 56 7.12 -0.93 9.09
C LEU A 56 5.71 -1.47 9.38
N ALA A 57 5.37 -2.62 8.78
CA ALA A 57 4.07 -3.24 8.96
C ALA A 57 3.85 -3.74 10.38
N GLU A 58 4.83 -4.39 11.02
CA GLU A 58 4.72 -4.85 12.41
C GLU A 58 4.46 -3.70 13.39
N LYS A 59 5.16 -2.58 13.20
CA LYS A 59 4.96 -1.38 14.02
C LYS A 59 3.55 -0.82 13.90
N SER A 60 2.94 -0.87 12.71
CA SER A 60 1.60 -0.33 12.47
C SER A 60 0.46 -1.33 12.72
N LEU A 61 0.73 -2.64 12.62
CA LEU A 61 -0.20 -3.73 12.93
C LEU A 61 -0.40 -3.98 14.42
N GLY A 62 0.44 -3.37 15.26
CA GLY A 62 0.36 -3.44 16.73
C GLY A 62 -0.89 -2.78 17.31
N ASN A 63 -0.74 -1.96 18.37
CA ASN A 63 -1.81 -1.57 19.30
C ASN A 63 -3.15 -1.07 18.73
N GLU A 64 -3.22 -0.59 17.49
CA GLU A 64 -4.46 -0.09 16.86
C GLU A 64 -4.76 -0.76 15.50
N ALA A 65 -3.92 -1.69 15.05
CA ALA A 65 -4.11 -2.63 13.95
C ALA A 65 -4.64 -2.10 12.60
N SER A 66 -4.57 -0.80 12.31
CA SER A 66 -5.28 -0.24 11.17
C SER A 66 -4.40 0.40 10.11
N GLY A 67 -3.09 0.58 10.32
CA GLY A 67 -2.24 1.31 9.36
C GLY A 67 -2.34 2.84 9.45
N TYR A 68 -3.24 3.37 10.28
CA TYR A 68 -3.41 4.80 10.57
C TYR A 68 -2.12 5.47 11.06
N THR A 69 -1.30 4.76 11.84
CA THR A 69 -0.08 5.28 12.45
C THR A 69 1.07 5.48 11.45
N ILE A 70 0.93 5.00 10.20
CA ILE A 70 1.97 5.12 9.19
C ILE A 70 2.02 6.56 8.65
N ARG A 71 3.07 7.28 9.04
CA ARG A 71 3.32 8.66 8.57
C ARG A 71 4.02 8.71 7.23
N HIS A 72 5.02 7.86 7.05
CA HIS A 72 5.88 7.85 5.86
C HIS A 72 5.82 6.49 5.19
N TYR A 73 5.31 6.49 3.96
CA TYR A 73 5.25 5.31 3.13
C TYR A 73 6.46 5.26 2.19
N PRO A 74 7.03 4.08 1.92
CA PRO A 74 8.10 3.93 0.94
C PRO A 74 7.63 4.39 -0.47
N PRO A 75 8.50 5.03 -1.28
CA PRO A 75 8.14 5.47 -2.63
C PRO A 75 7.57 4.36 -3.52
N SER A 76 8.06 3.13 -3.38
CA SER A 76 7.53 1.97 -4.11
C SER A 76 6.09 1.62 -3.74
N ILE A 77 5.69 1.82 -2.48
CA ILE A 77 4.30 1.62 -2.04
C ILE A 77 3.42 2.74 -2.58
N ILE A 78 3.87 3.99 -2.48
CA ILE A 78 3.13 5.15 -3.01
C ILE A 78 2.89 4.97 -4.52
N SER A 79 3.94 4.63 -5.28
CA SER A 79 3.84 4.40 -6.72
C SER A 79 2.88 3.25 -7.04
N ALA A 80 2.99 2.12 -6.33
CA ALA A 80 2.10 0.98 -6.52
C ALA A 80 0.63 1.33 -6.22
N SER A 81 0.37 2.04 -5.13
CA SER A 81 -0.97 2.51 -4.77
C SER A 81 -1.56 3.43 -5.83
N MET A 82 -0.78 4.40 -6.32
CA MET A 82 -1.23 5.33 -7.37
C MET A 82 -1.56 4.60 -8.68
N HIS A 83 -0.70 3.69 -9.13
CA HIS A 83 -0.96 2.89 -10.33
C HIS A 83 -2.18 1.99 -10.15
N LEU A 84 -2.33 1.35 -9.00
CA LEU A 84 -3.44 0.44 -8.73
C LEU A 84 -4.77 1.19 -8.67
N LEU A 85 -4.84 2.31 -7.95
CA LEU A 85 -6.02 3.16 -7.89
C LEU A 85 -6.40 3.69 -9.27
N TYR A 86 -5.40 4.12 -10.06
CA TYR A 86 -5.63 4.56 -11.43
C TYR A 86 -6.28 3.46 -12.28
N GLN A 87 -5.71 2.26 -12.25
CA GLN A 87 -6.19 1.13 -13.06
C GLN A 87 -7.61 0.70 -12.68
N GLN A 88 -7.95 0.72 -11.38
CA GLN A 88 -9.26 0.25 -10.90
C GLN A 88 -10.35 1.30 -11.10
N ASN A 89 -10.11 2.55 -10.68
CA ASN A 89 -11.18 3.54 -10.53
C ASN A 89 -11.17 4.60 -11.65
N TYR A 90 -10.02 4.89 -12.26
CA TYR A 90 -9.83 6.10 -13.07
C TYR A 90 -9.40 5.87 -14.52
N LEU A 91 -9.00 4.65 -14.91
CA LEU A 91 -8.47 4.33 -16.24
C LEU A 91 -9.41 4.73 -17.38
N LYS A 92 -10.72 4.57 -17.17
CA LYS A 92 -11.75 4.92 -18.17
C LYS A 92 -12.12 6.40 -18.17
N GLN A 93 -11.69 7.16 -17.17
CA GLN A 93 -12.11 8.55 -16.95
C GLN A 93 -11.05 9.56 -17.38
N MET A 94 -9.75 9.24 -17.22
CA MET A 94 -8.67 10.19 -17.51
C MET A 94 -7.32 9.52 -17.77
N SER A 95 -6.36 10.31 -18.23
CA SER A 95 -4.97 9.88 -18.38
C SER A 95 -4.27 9.78 -17.00
N PHE A 96 -3.21 8.97 -16.92
CA PHE A 96 -2.44 8.83 -15.69
C PHE A 96 -1.80 10.17 -15.20
N PRO A 97 -1.24 11.02 -16.08
CA PRO A 97 -0.78 12.35 -15.66
C PRO A 97 -1.88 13.24 -15.06
N ASP A 98 -3.09 13.24 -15.63
CA ASP A 98 -4.21 14.03 -15.11
C ASP A 98 -4.67 13.51 -13.75
N PHE A 99 -4.71 12.19 -13.59
CA PHE A 99 -4.97 11.53 -12.31
C PHE A 99 -3.95 11.95 -11.24
N LEU A 100 -2.66 11.93 -11.54
CA LEU A 100 -1.62 12.36 -10.58
C LEU A 100 -1.78 13.83 -10.21
N GLY A 101 -2.16 14.68 -11.16
CA GLY A 101 -2.45 16.09 -10.91
C GLY A 101 -3.54 16.31 -9.85
N ARG A 102 -4.55 15.43 -9.77
CA ARG A 102 -5.62 15.50 -8.75
C ARG A 102 -5.10 15.31 -7.32
N PHE A 103 -4.11 14.45 -7.14
CA PHE A 103 -3.51 14.17 -5.84
C PHE A 103 -2.30 15.08 -5.54
N GLY A 104 -2.12 16.16 -6.32
CA GLY A 104 -0.98 17.07 -6.18
C GLY A 104 0.38 16.45 -6.52
N ALA A 105 0.38 15.23 -7.08
CA ALA A 105 1.59 14.54 -7.49
C ALA A 105 2.03 15.03 -8.88
N LYS A 106 3.31 15.36 -9.02
CA LYS A 106 3.89 15.78 -10.30
C LYS A 106 4.64 14.61 -10.92
N VAL A 107 4.39 14.34 -12.21
CA VAL A 107 5.26 13.47 -13.00
C VAL A 107 6.56 14.24 -13.26
N GLU A 108 7.67 13.82 -12.65
CA GLU A 108 8.98 14.29 -13.06
C GLU A 108 9.26 13.77 -14.49
N LYS A 109 9.15 14.66 -15.47
CA LYS A 109 9.71 14.40 -16.79
C LYS A 109 11.22 14.41 -16.65
N LYS A 110 11.85 13.23 -16.64
CA LYS A 110 13.29 13.12 -16.90
C LYS A 110 13.54 13.46 -18.37
N SER A 111 13.70 14.76 -18.67
CA SER A 111 14.32 15.18 -19.93
C SER A 111 15.74 14.62 -19.94
N HIS A 112 15.96 13.55 -20.69
CA HIS A 112 17.30 13.21 -21.16
C HIS A 112 17.58 14.16 -22.32
N GLY A 113 18.32 15.23 -22.02
CA GLY A 113 18.98 16.05 -23.02
C GLY A 113 20.25 15.37 -23.53
#